data_AF-A0A1B6C9H5-F1
#
_entry.id   AF-A0A1B6C9H5-F1
#
_cell.length_a   1.000
_cell.length_b   1.000
_cell.length_c   1.000
_cell.angle_alpha   90.00
_cell.angle_beta   90.00
_cell.angle_gamma   90.00
#
_symmetry.space_group_name_H-M   'P 1'
#
loop_
_entity.id
_entity.type
_entity.pdbx_description
1 polymer ?
#
loop_
_entity_poly.entity_id
_entity_poly.type
_entity_poly.pdbx_seq_one_letter_code
_entity_poly.pdbx_strand_id
1 'polypeptide(L)'
;MPGSVHSVAEALLLLLESTTEPIIPYNLHNVCLGASTNYLQCKQIVMQLPDHSKNVFLYLCFFLQELLSHVNENGLDAKTLATLFGTIFLREPPRSRNDTSSRSKVGQQIVDRKKAGFVYHFLVNDPSELVMGCS
;
A
#
# COMPACT_ATOMS: atom_id res chain seq x y z
N MET A 1 8.67 1.24 30.05
CA MET A 1 9.51 0.67 28.98
C MET A 1 9.83 1.77 27.98
N PRO A 2 11.10 2.05 27.68
CA PRO A 2 11.46 2.90 26.55
C PRO A 2 11.03 2.19 25.25
N GLY A 3 10.17 2.84 24.46
CA GLY A 3 9.60 2.34 23.20
C GLY A 3 8.53 1.24 23.39
N SER A 4 7.24 1.61 23.32
CA SER A 4 6.17 0.61 23.19
C SER A 4 6.08 0.08 21.76
N VAL A 5 5.50 -1.11 21.53
CA VAL A 5 5.25 -1.64 20.17
C VAL A 5 4.44 -0.66 19.31
N HIS A 6 3.53 0.09 19.92
CA HIS A 6 2.76 1.15 19.27
C HIS A 6 3.66 2.29 18.79
N SER A 7 4.66 2.66 19.57
CA SER A 7 5.63 3.71 19.21
C SER A 7 6.51 3.28 18.02
N VAL A 8 6.90 2.01 17.97
CA VAL A 8 7.66 1.47 16.82
C VAL A 8 6.79 1.40 15.57
N ALA A 9 5.53 0.95 15.71
CA ALA A 9 4.58 0.93 14.60
C ALA A 9 4.30 2.33 14.07
N GLU A 10 4.06 3.30 14.94
CA GLU A 10 3.86 4.70 14.56
C GLU A 10 5.11 5.28 13.89
N ALA A 11 6.31 5.04 14.42
CA ALA A 11 7.55 5.48 13.81
C ALA A 11 7.75 4.89 12.40
N LEU A 12 7.36 3.63 12.18
CA LEU A 12 7.36 3.02 10.84
C LEU A 12 6.39 3.74 9.90
N LEU A 13 5.15 4.00 10.33
CA LEU A 13 4.17 4.71 9.50
C LEU A 13 4.66 6.12 9.16
N LEU A 14 5.18 6.85 10.15
CA LEU A 14 5.76 8.19 9.96
C LEU A 14 6.95 8.17 9.01
N LEU A 15 7.84 7.18 9.12
CA LEU A 15 8.96 7.00 8.20
C LEU A 15 8.46 6.84 6.76
N LEU A 16 7.50 5.94 6.53
CA LEU A 16 6.94 5.70 5.19
C LEU A 16 6.24 6.95 4.63
N GLU A 17 5.52 7.69 5.47
CA GLU A 17 4.84 8.94 5.09
C GLU A 17 5.81 10.10 4.83
N SER A 18 6.99 10.10 5.45
CA SER A 18 8.00 11.16 5.31
C SER A 18 8.79 11.11 4.00
N THR A 19 8.70 10.00 3.26
CA THR A 19 9.40 9.82 1.98
C THR A 19 8.96 10.89 0.96
N THR A 20 9.89 11.38 0.13
CA THR A 20 9.56 12.37 -0.92
C THR A 20 8.70 11.76 -2.02
N GLU A 21 8.97 10.52 -2.38
CA GLU A 21 8.17 9.71 -3.30
C GLU A 21 7.54 8.55 -2.52
N PRO A 22 6.21 8.31 -2.65
CA PRO A 22 5.57 7.15 -2.04
C PRO A 22 6.17 5.83 -2.53
N ILE A 23 5.90 4.76 -1.77
CA ILE A 23 6.34 3.41 -2.11
C ILE A 23 5.93 3.03 -3.54
N ILE A 24 4.69 3.39 -3.94
CA ILE A 24 4.29 3.40 -5.35
C ILE A 24 4.52 4.81 -5.91
N PRO A 25 5.43 5.00 -6.88
CA PRO A 25 5.71 6.28 -7.54
C PRO A 25 4.46 7.04 -7.98
N TYR A 26 4.50 8.38 -7.89
CA TYR A 26 3.33 9.22 -8.16
C TYR A 26 2.77 9.06 -9.58
N ASN A 27 3.64 8.79 -10.57
CA ASN A 27 3.25 8.55 -11.95
C ASN A 27 2.44 7.25 -12.15
N LEU A 28 2.52 6.31 -11.20
CA LEU A 28 1.77 5.03 -11.23
C LEU A 28 0.48 5.06 -10.41
N HIS A 29 0.23 6.13 -9.64
CA HIS A 29 -0.94 6.25 -8.75
C HIS A 29 -2.26 5.90 -9.46
N ASN A 30 -2.58 6.62 -10.55
CA ASN A 30 -3.84 6.42 -11.27
C ASN A 30 -3.92 5.06 -11.97
N VAL A 31 -2.78 4.54 -12.43
CA VAL A 31 -2.69 3.21 -13.05
C VAL A 31 -3.06 2.13 -12.03
N CYS A 32 -2.54 2.24 -10.80
CA CYS A 32 -2.89 1.34 -9.70
C CYS A 32 -4.38 1.41 -9.33
N LEU A 33 -4.96 2.62 -9.29
CA LEU A 33 -6.40 2.77 -9.04
C LEU A 33 -7.25 2.12 -10.14
N GLY A 34 -6.82 2.20 -11.40
CA GLY A 34 -7.48 1.54 -12.53
C GLY A 34 -7.43 0.02 -12.44
N ALA A 35 -6.31 -0.53 -11.96
CA ALA A 35 -6.08 -1.98 -11.81
C ALA A 35 -6.64 -2.59 -10.51
N SER A 36 -7.09 -1.76 -9.54
CA SER A 36 -7.43 -2.15 -8.16
C SER A 36 -8.48 -3.26 -7.97
N THR A 37 -9.19 -3.66 -9.03
CA THR A 37 -10.16 -4.76 -9.02
C THR A 37 -9.64 -6.03 -9.71
N ASN A 38 -8.40 -6.03 -10.19
CA ASN A 38 -7.80 -7.13 -10.94
C ASN A 38 -6.36 -7.39 -10.45
N TYR A 39 -6.17 -8.52 -9.76
CA TYR A 39 -4.87 -8.89 -9.22
C TYR A 39 -3.78 -9.02 -10.30
N LEU A 40 -4.10 -9.59 -11.46
CA LEU A 40 -3.10 -9.79 -12.53
C LEU A 40 -2.56 -8.46 -13.05
N GLN A 41 -3.43 -7.46 -13.20
CA GLN A 41 -3.01 -6.10 -13.57
C GLN A 41 -2.20 -5.43 -12.47
N CYS A 42 -2.61 -5.57 -11.20
CA CYS A 42 -1.84 -5.08 -10.06
C CYS A 42 -0.43 -5.68 -10.04
N LYS A 43 -0.33 -7.00 -10.27
CA LYS A 43 0.93 -7.74 -10.34
C LYS A 43 1.85 -7.20 -11.44
N GLN A 44 1.32 -6.99 -12.64
CA GLN A 44 2.08 -6.44 -13.76
C GLN A 44 2.67 -5.05 -13.45
N ILE A 45 1.94 -4.21 -12.73
CA ILE A 45 2.44 -2.89 -12.30
C ILE A 45 3.60 -3.07 -11.32
N VAL A 46 3.46 -3.94 -10.32
CA VAL A 46 4.53 -4.19 -9.33
C VAL A 46 5.78 -4.79 -9.99
N MET A 47 5.62 -5.63 -11.02
CA MET A 47 6.76 -6.14 -11.81
C MET A 47 7.58 -5.05 -12.51
N GLN A 48 6.95 -3.92 -12.85
CA GLN A 48 7.58 -2.81 -13.58
C GLN A 48 8.10 -1.70 -12.65
N LEU A 49 7.93 -1.84 -11.34
CA LEU A 49 8.48 -0.90 -10.38
C LEU A 49 10.02 -0.92 -10.41
N PRO A 50 10.70 0.21 -10.15
CA PRO A 50 12.12 0.19 -9.85
C PRO A 50 12.44 -0.80 -8.73
N ASP A 51 13.54 -1.55 -8.85
CA ASP A 51 13.86 -2.65 -7.93
C ASP A 51 13.79 -2.27 -6.46
N HIS A 52 14.31 -1.09 -6.10
CA HIS A 52 14.22 -0.57 -4.73
C HIS A 52 12.76 -0.45 -4.26
N SER A 53 11.89 0.21 -5.02
CA SER A 53 10.48 0.41 -4.66
C SER A 53 9.72 -0.91 -4.65
N LYS A 54 10.00 -1.80 -5.59
CA LYS A 54 9.45 -3.15 -5.65
C LYS A 54 9.82 -3.96 -4.40
N ASN A 55 11.10 -3.95 -4.01
CA ASN A 55 11.58 -4.70 -2.86
C ASN A 55 10.97 -4.18 -1.56
N VAL A 56 10.91 -2.85 -1.36
CA VAL A 56 10.28 -2.26 -0.17
C VAL A 56 8.79 -2.57 -0.13
N PHE A 57 8.08 -2.45 -1.26
CA PHE A 57 6.66 -2.80 -1.35
C PHE A 57 6.41 -4.25 -0.95
N LEU A 58 7.13 -5.19 -1.56
CA LEU A 58 6.96 -6.63 -1.28
C LEU A 58 7.35 -6.98 0.15
N TYR A 59 8.45 -6.43 0.67
CA TYR A 59 8.86 -6.65 2.06
C TYR A 59 7.76 -6.22 3.03
N LEU A 60 7.16 -5.05 2.81
CA LEU A 60 6.05 -4.58 3.63
C LEU A 60 4.82 -5.45 3.46
N CYS A 61 4.47 -5.89 2.25
CA CYS A 61 3.36 -6.82 2.04
C CYS A 61 3.57 -8.15 2.80
N PHE A 62 4.77 -8.74 2.75
CA PHE A 62 5.08 -9.96 3.51
C PHE A 62 5.03 -9.73 5.02
N PHE A 63 5.54 -8.60 5.50
CA PHE A 63 5.43 -8.21 6.90
C PHE A 63 3.95 -8.10 7.34
N LEU A 64 3.10 -7.49 6.51
CA LEU A 64 1.66 -7.38 6.80
C LEU A 64 0.95 -8.75 6.71
N GLN A 65 1.36 -9.64 5.81
CA GLN A 65 0.86 -11.01 5.77
C GLN A 65 1.22 -11.79 7.04
N GLU A 66 2.41 -11.57 7.60
CA GLU A 66 2.77 -12.13 8.90
C GLU A 66 1.87 -11.57 10.00
N LEU A 67 1.54 -10.27 10.02
CA LEU A 67 0.57 -9.76 10.99
C LEU A 67 -0.80 -10.44 10.87
N LEU A 68 -1.24 -10.78 9.66
CA LEU A 68 -2.51 -11.46 9.41
C LEU A 68 -2.52 -12.91 9.91
N SER A 69 -1.36 -13.56 10.04
CA SER A 69 -1.29 -14.92 10.63
C SER A 69 -1.59 -14.92 12.13
N HIS A 70 -1.54 -13.75 12.78
CA HIS A 70 -1.79 -13.54 14.22
C HIS A 70 -3.07 -12.72 14.51
N VAL A 71 -4.06 -12.73 13.60
CA VAL A 71 -5.29 -11.90 13.73
C VAL A 71 -6.05 -12.08 15.04
N ASN A 72 -6.04 -13.28 15.64
CA ASN A 72 -6.71 -13.55 16.91
C ASN A 72 -6.03 -12.86 18.11
N GLU A 73 -4.76 -12.47 17.97
CA GLU A 73 -3.97 -11.84 19.02
C GLU A 73 -3.92 -10.32 18.84
N ASN A 74 -3.78 -9.84 17.60
CA ASN A 74 -3.60 -8.41 17.30
C ASN A 74 -4.88 -7.71 16.83
N GLY A 75 -5.93 -8.44 16.44
CA GLY A 75 -7.20 -7.89 15.97
C GLY A 75 -7.14 -7.20 14.60
N LEU A 76 -6.03 -7.34 13.85
CA LEU A 76 -5.83 -6.70 12.55
C LEU A 76 -6.28 -7.62 11.43
N ASP A 77 -7.31 -7.22 10.69
CA ASP A 77 -7.76 -7.92 9.49
C ASP A 77 -7.17 -7.30 8.20
N ALA A 78 -7.25 -8.06 7.11
CA ALA A 78 -6.69 -7.66 5.81
C ALA A 78 -7.32 -6.36 5.30
N LYS A 79 -8.60 -6.11 5.61
CA LYS A 79 -9.31 -4.90 5.19
C LYS A 79 -8.78 -3.66 5.92
N THR A 80 -8.52 -3.78 7.22
CA THR A 80 -7.98 -2.73 8.06
C THR A 80 -6.57 -2.36 7.62
N LEU A 81 -5.70 -3.37 7.45
CA LEU A 81 -4.34 -3.15 6.97
C LEU A 81 -4.32 -2.56 5.56
N ALA A 82 -5.13 -3.08 4.63
CA ALA A 82 -5.19 -2.56 3.27
C ALA A 82 -5.70 -1.11 3.22
N THR A 83 -6.66 -0.76 4.07
CA THR A 83 -7.17 0.62 4.16
C THR A 83 -6.10 1.58 4.65
N LEU A 84 -5.39 1.22 5.72
CA LEU A 84 -4.31 2.04 6.28
C LEU A 84 -3.13 2.16 5.33
N PHE A 85 -2.55 1.03 4.89
CA PHE A 85 -1.38 1.05 4.03
C PHE A 85 -1.69 1.51 2.60
N GLY A 86 -2.95 1.43 2.15
CA GLY A 86 -3.39 2.01 0.89
C GLY A 86 -3.15 3.52 0.82
N THR A 87 -3.38 4.26 1.90
CA THR A 87 -3.14 5.72 1.91
C THR A 87 -1.64 6.07 1.92
N ILE A 88 -0.82 5.20 2.51
CA ILE A 88 0.63 5.37 2.63
C ILE A 88 1.35 4.98 1.33
N PHE A 89 0.99 3.83 0.74
CA PHE A 89 1.62 3.33 -0.49
C PHE A 89 1.21 4.13 -1.71
N LEU A 90 -0.06 4.57 -1.78
CA LEU A 90 -0.63 5.30 -2.91
C LEU A 90 -1.01 6.72 -2.48
N ARG A 91 -0.01 7.52 -2.12
CA ARG A 91 -0.22 8.95 -1.80
C ARG A 91 -0.62 9.72 -3.05
N GLU A 92 -1.53 10.68 -2.89
CA GLU A 92 -1.94 11.53 -4.01
C GLU A 92 -0.77 12.44 -4.45
N PRO A 93 -0.56 12.62 -5.77
CA PRO A 93 0.45 13.54 -6.29
C PRO A 93 0.25 14.95 -5.75
N PRO A 94 1.32 15.69 -5.38
CA PRO A 94 1.20 17.04 -4.81
C PRO A 94 0.39 18.01 -5.68
N ARG A 95 0.51 17.89 -7.01
CA ARG A 95 -0.24 18.72 -7.98
C ARG A 95 -1.75 18.45 -7.96
N SER A 96 -2.16 17.24 -7.58
CA SER A 96 -3.57 16.84 -7.52
C SER A 96 -4.24 17.20 -6.21
N ARG A 97 -3.48 17.58 -5.17
CA ARG A 97 -4.04 17.95 -3.85
C ARG A 97 -4.99 19.15 -3.93
N ASN A 98 -4.77 20.05 -4.88
CA ASN A 98 -5.66 21.19 -5.12
C ASN A 98 -7.01 20.73 -5.72
N ASP A 99 -7.00 19.74 -6.61
CA ASP A 99 -8.24 19.12 -7.14
C ASP A 99 -8.95 18.25 -6.10
N THR A 100 -8.22 17.71 -5.11
CA THR A 100 -8.84 16.97 -4.01
C THR A 100 -9.73 17.85 -3.16
N SER A 101 -9.40 19.14 -3.01
CA SER A 101 -10.22 20.10 -2.27
C SER A 101 -11.59 20.37 -2.92
N SER A 102 -11.71 20.17 -4.24
CA SER A 102 -12.95 20.30 -5.01
C SER A 102 -13.67 18.96 -5.24
N ARG A 103 -13.03 17.83 -4.91
CA ARG A 103 -13.61 16.50 -5.07
C ARG A 103 -14.68 16.24 -4.02
N SER A 104 -15.81 15.68 -4.45
CA SER A 104 -16.89 15.31 -3.53
C SER A 104 -16.42 14.24 -2.54
N LYS A 105 -17.03 14.22 -1.34
CA LYS A 105 -16.77 13.18 -0.32
C LYS A 105 -16.92 11.77 -0.88
N VAL A 106 -17.91 11.55 -1.76
CA VAL A 106 -18.14 10.27 -2.43
C VAL A 106 -16.99 9.91 -3.39
N GLY A 107 -16.50 10.90 -4.15
CA GLY A 107 -15.36 10.70 -5.03
C GLY A 107 -14.09 10.30 -4.28
N GLN A 108 -13.83 10.91 -3.12
CA GLN A 108 -12.68 10.55 -2.30
C GLN A 108 -12.80 9.14 -1.72
N GLN A 109 -13.98 8.75 -1.22
CA GLN A 109 -14.23 7.39 -0.73
C GLN A 109 -14.00 6.31 -1.81
N ILE A 110 -14.36 6.59 -3.07
CA ILE A 110 -14.09 5.68 -4.18
C ILE A 110 -12.58 5.52 -4.40
N VAL A 111 -11.83 6.63 -4.36
CA VAL A 111 -10.37 6.60 -4.49
C VAL A 111 -9.74 5.81 -3.35
N ASP A 112 -10.13 6.07 -2.11
CA ASP A 112 -9.59 5.37 -0.93
C ASP A 112 -9.91 3.87 -0.97
N ARG A 113 -11.12 3.49 -1.42
CA ARG A 113 -11.49 2.10 -1.64
C ARG A 113 -10.64 1.43 -2.72
N LYS A 114 -10.31 2.14 -3.80
CA LYS A 114 -9.43 1.62 -4.85
C LYS A 114 -7.99 1.46 -4.35
N LYS A 115 -7.48 2.39 -3.55
CA LYS A 115 -6.16 2.25 -2.90
C LYS A 115 -6.11 1.02 -2.01
N ALA A 116 -7.13 0.85 -1.17
CA ALA A 116 -7.26 -0.33 -0.33
C ALA A 116 -7.36 -1.61 -1.16
N GLY A 117 -8.18 -1.62 -2.22
CA GLY A 117 -8.32 -2.78 -3.12
C GLY A 117 -7.00 -3.21 -3.75
N PHE A 118 -6.20 -2.25 -4.22
CA PHE A 118 -4.87 -2.53 -4.76
C PHE A 118 -3.97 -3.24 -3.74
N VAL A 119 -3.86 -2.71 -2.51
CA VAL A 119 -3.01 -3.32 -1.46
C VAL A 119 -3.57 -4.66 -1.00
N TYR A 120 -4.90 -4.76 -0.84
CA TYR A 120 -5.59 -5.96 -0.38
C TYR A 120 -5.24 -7.18 -1.23
N HIS A 121 -5.12 -7.01 -2.55
CA HIS A 121 -4.70 -8.08 -3.45
C HIS A 121 -3.36 -8.72 -3.04
N PHE A 122 -2.38 -7.94 -2.61
CA PHE A 122 -1.08 -8.44 -2.17
C PHE A 122 -1.06 -8.95 -0.73
N LEU A 123 -2.11 -8.68 0.06
CA LEU A 123 -2.26 -9.25 1.39
C LEU A 123 -2.90 -10.65 1.35
N VAL A 124 -3.82 -10.90 0.41
CA VAL A 124 -4.59 -12.16 0.35
C VAL A 124 -4.15 -13.14 -0.72
N ASN A 125 -3.26 -12.73 -1.63
CA ASN A 125 -2.63 -13.61 -2.61
C ASN A 125 -1.14 -13.78 -2.29
N ASP A 126 -0.52 -14.83 -2.80
CA ASP A 126 0.92 -15.05 -2.70
C ASP A 126 1.66 -14.25 -3.79
N PRO A 127 2.49 -13.25 -3.44
CA PRO A 127 3.27 -12.47 -4.39
C PRO A 127 4.71 -12.98 -4.55
N SER A 128 5.08 -14.15 -4.00
CA SER A 128 6.47 -14.67 -3.97
C SER A 128 7.14 -14.77 -5.34
N GLU A 129 6.37 -15.02 -6.40
CA GLU A 129 6.88 -15.02 -7.78
C GLU A 129 7.51 -13.69 -8.20
N LEU A 130 7.11 -12.58 -7.57
CA LEU A 130 7.61 -11.24 -7.88
C LEU A 130 9.02 -11.01 -7.34
N VAL A 131 9.43 -11.75 -6.31
CA VAL A 131 10.78 -11.72 -5.76
C VAL A 131 11.75 -12.50 -6.66
N MET A 132 11.29 -13.62 -7.23
CA MET A 132 12.12 -14.57 -7.98
C MET A 132 12.39 -14.16 -9.43
N GLY A 133 11.68 -13.17 -9.98
CA GLY A 133 11.82 -12.70 -11.37
C GLY A 133 12.99 -11.76 -11.65
N CYS A 134 13.89 -11.53 -10.68
CA CYS A 134 15.12 -10.76 -10.85
C CYS A 134 16.31 -11.73 -10.96
N SER A 135 16.45 -12.43 -12.08
CA SER A 135 17.63 -13.24 -12.43
C SER A 135 17.85 -13.21 -13.93
#